data_AF-A0A430JZL9-F1
#
_entry.id   AF-A0A430JZL9-F1
#
_cell.length_a   1.000
_cell.length_b   1.000
_cell.length_c   1.000
_cell.angle_alpha   90.00
_cell.angle_beta   90.00
_cell.angle_gamma   90.00
#
_symmetry.space_group_name_H-M   'P 1'
#
loop_
_entity.id
_entity.type
_entity.pdbx_description
1 polymer ?
#
loop_
_entity_poly.entity_id
_entity_poly.type
_entity_poly.pdbx_seq_one_letter_code
_entity_poly.pdbx_strand_id
1 'polypeptide(L)'
;MKRIHFFSLAAMFFMSAGLSAQEVAPSEDEKLSYYEQRAKEDAQFEQSQELAAEEEEEFWESQKEYERKLKKRDKKAYKAYMKGKRDAYAEHRNHCDDHCHHSSHYHAHASFYYYNHNHYRYRSYPNRTTVRTGIGISAPSVRIGL
;
A
#
# COMPACT_ATOMS: atom_id res chain seq x y z
N MET A 1 36.44 72.82 -12.89
CA MET A 1 35.20 72.32 -12.24
C MET A 1 35.03 70.84 -12.58
N LYS A 2 34.89 69.98 -11.56
CA LYS A 2 34.24 68.64 -11.47
C LYS A 2 34.62 67.58 -12.54
N ARG A 3 35.42 66.53 -12.22
CA ARG A 3 35.07 65.22 -11.57
C ARG A 3 33.92 64.52 -12.35
N ILE A 4 33.94 63.25 -12.77
CA ILE A 4 34.31 61.99 -12.12
C ILE A 4 34.58 60.92 -13.22
N HIS A 5 35.51 59.99 -12.94
CA HIS A 5 35.84 58.79 -13.71
C HIS A 5 34.65 57.83 -13.86
N PHE A 6 34.32 57.40 -15.09
CA PHE A 6 33.46 56.24 -15.30
C PHE A 6 34.30 54.96 -15.22
N PHE A 7 34.49 54.52 -13.98
CA PHE A 7 34.92 53.18 -13.60
C PHE A 7 33.97 52.12 -14.17
N SER A 8 34.56 51.10 -14.78
CA SER A 8 34.30 49.66 -14.61
C SER A 8 32.88 49.08 -14.57
N LEU A 9 32.81 47.94 -15.27
CA LEU A 9 32.03 46.73 -14.95
C LEU A 9 30.51 46.79 -15.12
N ALA A 10 30.05 46.15 -16.19
CA ALA A 10 28.79 45.40 -16.17
C ALA A 10 28.98 44.09 -16.93
N ALA A 11 29.89 43.23 -16.45
CA ALA A 11 29.85 41.81 -16.76
C ALA A 11 28.68 41.21 -15.96
N MET A 12 27.54 41.06 -16.62
CA MET A 12 26.34 40.44 -16.05
C MET A 12 26.59 38.93 -15.93
N PHE A 13 27.24 38.51 -14.84
CA PHE A 13 27.33 37.12 -14.45
C PHE A 13 25.93 36.63 -14.07
N PHE A 14 25.30 35.84 -14.95
CA PHE A 14 24.19 34.98 -14.56
C PHE A 14 24.76 33.89 -13.64
N MET A 15 24.75 34.12 -12.33
CA MET A 15 24.94 33.06 -11.35
C MET A 15 23.66 32.23 -11.34
N SER A 16 23.63 31.17 -12.14
CA SER A 16 22.74 30.04 -11.90
C SER A 16 23.16 29.41 -10.57
N ALA A 17 22.48 29.79 -9.50
CA ALA A 17 22.57 29.11 -8.21
C ALA A 17 22.00 27.70 -8.41
N GLY A 18 22.88 26.73 -8.63
CA GLY A 18 22.53 25.32 -8.54
C GLY A 18 22.18 25.01 -7.10
N LEU A 19 20.88 24.90 -6.79
CA LEU A 19 20.41 24.29 -5.55
C LEU A 19 20.81 22.81 -5.59
N SER A 20 21.93 22.47 -4.97
CA SER A 20 22.23 21.07 -4.65
C SER A 20 21.30 20.65 -3.52
N ALA A 21 20.21 19.98 -3.86
CA ALA A 21 19.42 19.24 -2.88
C ALA A 21 20.31 18.11 -2.36
N GLN A 22 20.80 18.25 -1.13
CA GLN A 22 21.49 17.15 -0.46
C GLN A 22 20.43 16.09 -0.13
N GLU A 23 20.42 14.99 -0.88
CA GLU A 23 19.58 13.83 -0.58
C GLU A 23 20.03 13.22 0.75
N VAL A 24 19.44 13.68 1.85
CA VAL A 24 19.48 12.95 3.10
C VAL A 24 18.62 11.71 2.91
N ALA A 25 19.21 10.53 3.07
CA ALA A 25 18.45 9.29 2.98
C ALA A 25 17.29 9.34 3.99
N PRO A 26 16.04 9.13 3.56
CA PRO A 26 14.90 9.23 4.46
C PRO A 26 15.03 8.20 5.56
N SER A 27 14.63 8.60 6.76
CA SER A 27 14.48 7.69 7.89
C SER A 27 13.47 6.58 7.57
N GLU A 28 13.53 5.49 8.34
CA GLU A 28 12.58 4.38 8.15
C GLU A 28 11.13 4.85 8.35
N ASP A 29 10.87 5.70 9.33
CA ASP A 29 9.53 6.23 9.61
C ASP A 29 9.01 7.12 8.49
N GLU A 30 9.85 8.00 7.92
CA GLU A 30 9.49 8.81 6.75
C GLU A 30 9.16 7.93 5.55
N LYS A 31 9.93 6.86 5.33
CA LYS A 31 9.67 5.90 4.26
C LYS A 31 8.34 5.18 4.47
N LEU A 32 8.03 4.74 5.68
CA LEU A 32 6.75 4.08 5.97
C LEU A 32 5.59 5.05 5.75
N SER A 33 5.70 6.28 6.27
CA SER A 33 4.71 7.34 6.07
C SER A 33 4.46 7.61 4.59
N TYR A 34 5.52 7.67 3.78
CA TYR A 34 5.40 7.83 2.32
C TYR A 34 4.55 6.72 1.69
N TYR A 35 4.78 5.45 2.04
CA TYR A 35 3.99 4.36 1.45
C TYR A 35 2.54 4.32 1.96
N GLU A 36 2.28 4.72 3.20
CA GLU A 36 0.90 4.88 3.68
C GLU A 36 0.17 5.98 2.91
N GLN A 37 0.82 7.12 2.66
CA GLN A 37 0.25 8.23 1.90
C GLN A 37 0.02 7.84 0.44
N ARG A 38 1.05 7.28 -0.22
CA ARG A 38 0.95 6.84 -1.62
C ARG A 38 -0.20 5.84 -1.81
N ALA A 39 -0.40 4.94 -0.85
CA ALA A 39 -1.51 3.99 -0.88
C ALA A 39 -2.89 4.66 -0.81
N LYS A 40 -3.04 5.72 -0.02
CA LYS A 40 -4.29 6.49 0.06
C LYS A 40 -4.56 7.23 -1.24
N GLU A 41 -3.53 7.85 -1.82
CA GLU A 41 -3.62 8.51 -3.12
C GLU A 41 -4.02 7.53 -4.23
N ASP A 42 -3.39 6.34 -4.26
CA ASP A 42 -3.77 5.29 -5.22
C ASP A 42 -5.21 4.82 -4.99
N ALA A 43 -5.65 4.65 -3.75
CA ALA A 43 -7.03 4.25 -3.46
C ALA A 43 -8.04 5.31 -3.92
N GLN A 44 -7.75 6.60 -3.71
CA GLN A 44 -8.59 7.70 -4.20
C GLN A 44 -8.68 7.71 -5.72
N PHE A 45 -7.54 7.51 -6.39
CA PHE A 45 -7.49 7.40 -7.84
C PHE A 45 -8.37 6.24 -8.32
N GLU A 46 -8.14 5.03 -7.79
CA GLU A 46 -8.93 3.82 -8.08
C GLU A 46 -10.43 4.00 -7.86
N GLN A 47 -10.82 4.67 -6.78
CA GLN A 47 -12.21 4.95 -6.42
C GLN A 47 -12.90 5.97 -7.34
N SER A 48 -12.12 6.77 -8.07
CA SER A 48 -12.62 7.84 -8.94
C SER A 48 -12.63 7.47 -10.42
N GLN A 49 -12.00 6.36 -10.80
CA GLN A 49 -11.82 5.97 -12.19
C GLN A 49 -13.03 5.18 -12.71
N GLU A 50 -13.50 5.55 -13.89
CA GLU A 50 -14.43 4.76 -14.69
C GLU A 50 -13.68 4.25 -15.93
N LEU A 51 -13.19 3.02 -15.86
CA LEU A 51 -12.43 2.38 -16.95
C LEU A 51 -13.31 1.41 -17.74
N ALA A 52 -12.98 1.22 -19.02
CA ALA A 52 -13.54 0.10 -19.77
C ALA A 52 -13.04 -1.23 -19.19
N ALA A 53 -13.80 -2.32 -19.34
CA ALA A 53 -13.48 -3.59 -18.68
C ALA A 53 -12.07 -4.13 -19.01
N GLU A 54 -11.62 -4.03 -20.26
CA GLU A 54 -10.27 -4.47 -20.68
C GLU A 54 -9.17 -3.60 -20.03
N GLU A 55 -9.36 -2.27 -20.02
CA GLU A 55 -8.42 -1.33 -19.39
C GLU A 55 -8.38 -1.52 -17.88
N GLU A 56 -9.51 -1.86 -17.27
CA GLU A 56 -9.63 -2.11 -15.84
C GLU A 56 -8.86 -3.38 -15.43
N GLU A 57 -8.93 -4.46 -16.23
CA GLU A 57 -8.16 -5.68 -15.98
C GLU A 57 -6.65 -5.41 -16.03
N GLU A 58 -6.18 -4.72 -17.07
CA GLU A 58 -4.77 -4.34 -17.20
C GLU A 58 -4.31 -3.45 -16.03
N PHE A 59 -5.15 -2.50 -15.65
CA PHE A 59 -4.92 -1.64 -14.49
C PHE A 59 -4.71 -2.47 -13.22
N TRP A 60 -5.63 -3.39 -12.90
CA TRP A 60 -5.52 -4.22 -11.70
C TRP A 60 -4.34 -5.18 -11.72
N GLU A 61 -3.96 -5.71 -12.88
CA GLU A 61 -2.75 -6.52 -13.00
C GLU A 61 -1.48 -5.70 -12.77
N SER A 62 -1.42 -4.47 -13.28
CA SER A 62 -0.32 -3.55 -13.00
C SER A 62 -0.20 -3.23 -11.50
N GLN A 63 -1.34 -3.01 -10.84
CA GLN A 63 -1.43 -2.73 -9.41
C GLN A 63 -0.95 -3.92 -8.57
N LYS A 64 -1.40 -5.14 -8.90
CA LYS A 64 -0.91 -6.38 -8.27
C LYS A 64 0.60 -6.55 -8.47
N GLU A 65 1.12 -6.22 -9.64
CA GLU A 65 2.53 -6.37 -9.92
C GLU A 65 3.38 -5.41 -9.09
N TYR A 66 2.96 -4.14 -9.01
CA TYR A 66 3.56 -3.14 -8.13
C TYR A 66 3.63 -3.65 -6.69
N GLU A 67 2.50 -4.12 -6.15
CA GLU A 67 2.40 -4.62 -4.78
C GLU A 67 3.31 -5.84 -4.54
N ARG A 68 3.35 -6.77 -5.49
CA ARG A 68 4.23 -7.93 -5.44
C ARG A 68 5.70 -7.53 -5.45
N LYS A 69 6.10 -6.58 -6.30
CA LYS A 69 7.47 -6.05 -6.36
C LYS A 69 7.83 -5.32 -5.06
N LEU A 70 6.93 -4.49 -4.54
CA LEU A 70 7.10 -3.79 -3.27
C LEU A 70 7.30 -4.79 -2.12
N LYS A 71 6.45 -5.81 -2.01
CA LYS A 71 6.56 -6.86 -0.99
C LYS A 71 7.87 -7.63 -1.04
N LYS A 72 8.39 -7.90 -2.25
CA LYS A 72 9.68 -8.56 -2.45
C LYS A 72 10.84 -7.68 -2.01
N ARG A 73 10.82 -6.39 -2.34
CA ARG A 73 11.87 -5.42 -2.03
C ARG A 73 11.87 -5.02 -0.55
N ASP A 74 10.70 -4.73 0.00
CA ASP A 74 10.56 -4.20 1.35
C ASP A 74 9.19 -4.60 1.96
N LYS A 75 9.22 -5.56 2.87
CA LYS A 75 8.03 -6.07 3.55
C LYS A 75 7.40 -5.05 4.50
N LYS A 76 8.17 -4.13 5.09
CA LYS A 76 7.63 -3.12 6.01
C LYS A 76 6.90 -2.04 5.22
N ALA A 77 7.50 -1.56 4.14
CA ALA A 77 6.86 -0.67 3.19
C ALA A 77 5.57 -1.26 2.61
N TYR A 78 5.59 -2.54 2.22
CA TYR A 78 4.37 -3.22 1.77
C TYR A 78 3.27 -3.25 2.82
N LYS A 79 3.60 -3.48 4.10
CA LYS A 79 2.61 -3.45 5.18
C LYS A 79 2.03 -2.05 5.39
N ALA A 80 2.87 -1.02 5.35
CA ALA A 80 2.43 0.37 5.41
C ALA A 80 1.49 0.70 4.23
N TYR A 81 1.87 0.30 3.01
CA TYR A 81 1.04 0.47 1.82
C TYR A 81 -0.33 -0.21 1.96
N MET A 82 -0.35 -1.48 2.37
CA MET A 82 -1.60 -2.23 2.56
C MET A 82 -2.47 -1.65 3.69
N LYS A 83 -1.86 -1.10 4.74
CA LYS A 83 -2.57 -0.35 5.79
C LYS A 83 -3.23 0.90 5.21
N GLY A 84 -2.50 1.71 4.44
CA GLY A 84 -3.05 2.90 3.79
C GLY A 84 -4.21 2.58 2.85
N LYS A 85 -4.07 1.53 2.02
CA LYS A 85 -5.16 1.02 1.17
C LYS A 85 -6.38 0.65 1.99
N ARG A 86 -6.20 -0.22 3.01
CA ARG A 86 -7.32 -0.66 3.86
C ARG A 86 -8.05 0.53 4.48
N ASP A 87 -7.32 1.48 5.04
CA ASP A 87 -7.91 2.64 5.72
C ASP A 87 -8.72 3.50 4.73
N ALA A 88 -8.18 3.76 3.53
CA ALA A 88 -8.88 4.51 2.48
C ALA A 88 -10.12 3.77 1.92
N TYR A 89 -10.03 2.46 1.69
CA TYR A 89 -11.17 1.66 1.24
C TYR A 89 -12.25 1.50 2.32
N ALA A 90 -11.85 1.45 3.59
CA ALA A 90 -12.78 1.45 4.71
C ALA A 90 -13.52 2.78 4.84
N GLU A 91 -12.81 3.90 4.66
CA GLU A 91 -13.40 5.24 4.64
C GLU A 91 -14.38 5.39 3.47
N HIS A 92 -13.95 5.04 2.25
CA HIS A 92 -14.82 5.08 1.07
C HIS A 92 -16.09 4.24 1.27
N ARG A 93 -15.98 3.03 1.83
CA ARG A 93 -17.14 2.19 2.12
C ARG A 93 -18.17 2.86 3.05
N ASN A 94 -17.73 3.73 3.96
CA ASN A 94 -18.65 4.46 4.85
C ASN A 94 -19.34 5.63 4.16
N HIS A 95 -18.74 6.17 3.10
CA HIS A 95 -19.26 7.33 2.36
C HIS A 95 -19.94 6.96 1.05
N CYS A 96 -19.72 5.74 0.57
CA CYS A 96 -20.23 5.25 -0.68
C CYS A 96 -21.67 4.74 -0.50
N ASP A 97 -22.62 5.42 -1.13
CA ASP A 97 -24.04 5.12 -1.12
C ASP A 97 -24.49 4.48 -2.44
N ASP A 98 -25.81 4.43 -2.69
CA ASP A 98 -26.38 3.85 -3.91
C ASP A 98 -26.02 4.60 -5.20
N HIS A 99 -25.41 5.80 -5.12
CA HIS A 99 -24.94 6.58 -6.27
C HIS A 99 -23.50 6.26 -6.66
N CYS A 100 -22.78 5.48 -5.85
CA CYS A 100 -21.50 4.95 -6.24
C CYS A 100 -21.65 3.88 -7.33
N HIS A 101 -21.27 4.21 -8.55
CA HIS A 101 -21.16 3.22 -9.61
C HIS A 101 -19.73 2.68 -9.66
N HIS A 102 -19.56 1.43 -9.22
CA HIS A 102 -18.31 0.69 -9.33
C HIS A 102 -18.52 -0.59 -10.11
N SER A 103 -17.49 -1.02 -10.84
CA SER A 103 -17.53 -2.29 -11.57
C SER A 103 -17.48 -3.50 -10.61
N SER A 104 -17.78 -4.68 -11.13
CA SER A 104 -17.59 -5.95 -10.41
C SER A 104 -16.12 -6.19 -10.05
N HIS A 105 -15.19 -5.78 -10.92
CA HIS A 105 -13.75 -5.91 -10.69
C HIS A 105 -13.31 -5.03 -9.52
N TYR A 106 -13.70 -3.75 -9.52
CA TYR A 106 -13.48 -2.86 -8.39
C TYR A 106 -14.01 -3.47 -7.08
N HIS A 107 -15.24 -3.98 -7.05
CA HIS A 107 -15.80 -4.56 -5.82
C HIS A 107 -15.01 -5.76 -5.30
N ALA A 108 -14.46 -6.59 -6.18
CA ALA A 108 -13.58 -7.69 -5.79
C ALA A 108 -12.28 -7.18 -5.15
N HIS A 109 -11.69 -6.13 -5.73
CA HIS A 109 -10.47 -5.49 -5.22
C HIS A 109 -10.70 -4.73 -3.91
N ALA A 110 -11.77 -3.95 -3.81
CA ALA A 110 -12.19 -3.26 -2.60
C ALA A 110 -12.38 -4.25 -1.44
N SER A 111 -13.04 -5.37 -1.70
CA SER A 111 -13.23 -6.45 -0.72
C SER A 111 -11.89 -7.05 -0.28
N PHE A 112 -10.94 -7.23 -1.20
CA PHE A 112 -9.60 -7.72 -0.88
C PHE A 112 -8.86 -6.77 0.09
N TYR A 113 -8.81 -5.46 -0.22
CA TYR A 113 -8.11 -4.51 0.64
C TYR A 113 -8.79 -4.32 2.00
N TYR A 114 -10.13 -4.35 2.03
CA TYR A 114 -10.90 -4.19 3.26
C TYR A 114 -10.81 -5.41 4.19
N TYR A 115 -11.09 -6.61 3.68
CA TYR A 115 -11.19 -7.83 4.52
C TYR A 115 -9.88 -8.62 4.62
N ASN A 116 -9.11 -8.71 3.54
CA ASN A 116 -8.03 -9.69 3.42
C ASN A 116 -6.71 -9.22 4.04
N HIS A 117 -6.60 -7.97 4.47
CA HIS A 117 -5.38 -7.52 5.14
C HIS A 117 -5.17 -8.18 6.52
N ASN A 118 -6.20 -8.77 7.12
CA ASN A 118 -6.09 -9.54 8.38
C ASN A 118 -5.38 -10.90 8.24
N HIS A 119 -5.24 -11.44 7.02
CA HIS A 119 -4.56 -12.72 6.78
C HIS A 119 -3.03 -12.64 6.72
N TYR A 120 -2.46 -11.48 7.05
CA TYR A 120 -1.01 -11.33 7.27
C TYR A 120 -0.57 -11.62 8.71
N ARG A 121 -1.41 -12.27 9.52
CA ARG A 121 -0.87 -13.26 10.45
C ARG A 121 -0.17 -14.28 9.56
N TYR A 122 1.16 -14.39 9.67
CA TYR A 122 1.90 -15.55 9.20
C TYR A 122 1.03 -16.78 9.53
N ARG A 123 0.39 -17.38 8.52
CA ARG A 123 -0.08 -18.76 8.63
C ARG A 123 1.22 -19.52 8.81
N SER A 124 1.68 -19.59 10.07
CA SER A 124 2.40 -20.75 10.53
C SER A 124 1.40 -21.85 10.24
N TYR A 125 1.54 -22.47 9.07
CA TYR A 125 1.07 -23.84 8.94
C TYR A 125 1.71 -24.53 10.12
N PRO A 126 0.95 -24.99 11.14
CA PRO A 126 1.55 -25.92 12.06
C PRO A 126 2.05 -27.05 11.17
N ASN A 127 3.36 -27.29 11.17
CA ASN A 127 3.92 -28.51 10.62
C ASN A 127 3.29 -29.64 11.42
N ARG A 128 2.11 -30.09 11.01
CA ARG A 128 1.48 -31.31 11.49
C ARG A 128 2.29 -32.43 10.87
N THR A 129 3.40 -32.75 11.51
CA THR A 129 4.02 -34.06 11.40
C THR A 129 3.08 -35.03 12.10
N THR A 130 1.95 -35.37 11.47
CA THR A 130 1.11 -36.48 11.93
C THR A 130 1.86 -37.78 11.62
N VAL A 131 2.64 -38.25 12.58
CA VAL A 131 3.03 -39.66 12.64
C VAL A 131 1.74 -40.42 12.99
N ARG A 132 1.14 -41.08 12.01
CA ARG A 132 0.02 -42.01 12.22
C ARG A 132 0.53 -43.23 12.98
N THR A 133 0.42 -43.24 14.30
CA THR A 133 0.37 -44.50 15.05
C THR A 133 -1.10 -44.91 15.12
N GLY A 134 -1.48 -45.94 14.36
CA GLY A 134 -2.86 -46.41 14.19
C GLY A 134 -3.44 -47.13 15.41
N ILE A 135 -3.39 -46.51 16.59
CA ILE A 135 -3.97 -47.06 17.82
C ILE A 135 -4.89 -46.00 18.42
N GLY A 136 -6.17 -46.07 18.07
CA GLY A 136 -7.23 -45.31 18.73
C GLY A 136 -7.88 -46.17 19.80
N ILE A 137 -7.59 -45.91 21.07
CA ILE A 137 -8.29 -46.55 22.20
C ILE A 137 -9.45 -45.63 22.57
N SER A 138 -10.67 -46.04 22.22
CA SER A 138 -11.90 -45.37 22.66
C SER A 138 -12.22 -45.81 24.08
N ALA A 139 -12.26 -44.87 25.03
CA ALA A 139 -12.68 -45.16 26.40
C ALA A 139 -14.22 -45.15 26.49
N PRO A 140 -14.86 -46.19 27.05
CA PRO A 140 -16.31 -46.21 27.19
C PRO A 140 -16.76 -45.25 28.29
N SER A 141 -17.78 -44.44 28.01
CA SER A 141 -18.40 -43.56 29.00
C SER A 141 -19.52 -44.31 29.75
N VAL A 142 -19.35 -44.51 31.05
CA VAL A 142 -20.42 -45.00 31.93
C VAL A 142 -21.14 -43.80 32.53
N ARG A 143 -22.45 -43.69 32.31
CA ARG A 143 -23.32 -42.73 33.01
C ARG A 143 -24.01 -43.44 34.16
N ILE A 144 -23.74 -43.00 35.39
CA ILE A 144 -24.52 -43.36 36.57
C ILE A 144 -25.44 -42.17 36.85
N GLY A 145 -26.74 -42.36 36.67
CA GLY A 145 -27.77 -41.42 37.09
C GLY A 145 -28.17 -41.67 38.54
N LEU A 146 -28.28 -40.58 39.31
CA LEU A 146 -28.89 -40.53 40.65
C LEU A 146 -30.42 -40.53 40.54
#